data_AF-A0AAX0N7Z8-F1
#
_entry.id   AF-A0AAX0N7Z8-F1
#
_cell.length_a   1.000
_cell.length_b   1.000
_cell.length_c   1.000
_cell.angle_alpha   90.00
_cell.angle_beta   90.00
_cell.angle_gamma   90.00
#
_symmetry.space_group_name_H-M   'P 1'
#
loop_
_entity.id
_entity.type
_entity.pdbx_description
1 polymer ?
#
loop_
_entity_poly.entity_id
_entity_poly.type
_entity_poly.pdbx_seq_one_letter_code
_entity_poly.pdbx_strand_id
1 'polypeptide(L)' 'MKGILDKYQLNPTHYVFLGDIEDNTIAAEILGIKAYQVKKRNDVVDILKKIE' A
#
# COMPACT_ATOMS: atom_id res chain seq x y z
N MET A 1 -0.03 -11.53 -13.96
CA MET A 1 0.03 -10.11 -14.37
C MET A 1 -0.25 -9.26 -13.14
N LYS A 2 0.76 -8.60 -12.58
CA LYS A 2 0.71 -7.78 -11.37
C LYS A 2 0.17 -6.36 -11.63
N GLY A 3 -0.68 -6.20 -12.64
CA GLY A 3 -1.38 -4.96 -12.96
C GLY A 3 -0.46 -3.76 -13.13
N ILE A 4 -0.59 -2.78 -12.23
CA ILE A 4 0.15 -1.51 -12.29
C ILE A 4 1.67 -1.70 -12.17
N LEU A 5 2.11 -2.72 -11.42
CA LEU A 5 3.52 -3.01 -11.23
C LEU A 5 4.17 -3.40 -12.55
N ASP A 6 3.53 -4.31 -13.30
CA ASP A 6 4.01 -4.74 -14.61
C ASP A 6 3.90 -3.61 -15.64
N LYS A 7 2.78 -2.86 -15.64
CA LYS A 7 2.54 -1.76 -16.61
C LYS A 7 3.60 -0.68 -16.54
N TYR A 8 4.03 -0.30 -15.33
CA TYR A 8 4.96 0.78 -15.10
C TYR A 8 6.36 0.30 -14.66
N GLN A 9 6.61 -1.02 -14.70
CA GLN A 9 7.87 -1.63 -14.27
C GLN A 9 8.32 -1.20 -12.87
N LEU A 10 7.37 -1.13 -11.94
CA LEU A 10 7.59 -0.64 -10.59
C LEU A 10 8.22 -1.72 -9.71
N ASN A 11 9.19 -1.34 -8.88
CA ASN A 11 9.69 -2.19 -7.81
C ASN A 11 8.75 -2.10 -6.60
N PRO A 12 8.06 -3.19 -6.19
CA PRO A 12 7.11 -3.18 -5.07
C PRO A 12 7.68 -2.62 -3.77
N THR A 13 8.98 -2.81 -3.52
CA THR A 13 9.63 -2.39 -2.27
C THR A 13 9.77 -0.88 -2.12
N HIS A 14 9.54 -0.10 -3.18
CA HIS A 14 9.63 1.36 -3.17
C HIS A 14 8.28 2.05 -2.98
N TYR A 15 7.20 1.29 -2.80
CA TYR A 15 5.85 1.83 -2.71
C TYR A 15 5.16 1.42 -1.41
N VAL A 16 4.20 2.24 -1.02
CA VAL A 16 3.29 1.98 0.09
C VAL A 16 1.86 1.98 -0.44
N PHE A 17 1.07 1.00 -0.02
CA PHE A 17 -0.37 0.92 -0.30
C PHE A 17 -1.17 1.39 0.92
N LEU A 18 -2.10 2.32 0.72
CA LEU A 18 -3.04 2.78 1.74
C LEU A 18 -4.45 2.44 1.26
N GLY A 19 -5.15 1.56 1.97
CA GLY A 19 -6.49 1.12 1.59
C GLY A 19 -7.39 0.96 2.81
N ASP A 20 -8.70 1.12 2.63
CA ASP A 20 -9.71 0.94 3.69
C ASP A 20 -10.16 -0.52 3.84
N ILE A 21 -10.17 -1.27 2.75
CA ILE A 21 -10.53 -2.69 2.69
C ILE A 21 -9.34 -3.57 3.08
N GLU A 22 -9.52 -4.42 4.10
CA GLU A 22 -8.48 -5.30 4.66
C GLU A 22 -7.90 -6.28 3.61
N ASP A 23 -8.77 -6.92 2.81
CA ASP A 23 -8.35 -7.85 1.77
C ASP A 23 -7.41 -7.20 0.74
N ASN A 24 -7.63 -5.91 0.43
CA ASN A 24 -6.77 -5.18 -0.51
C ASN A 24 -5.38 -4.91 0.08
N THR A 25 -5.31 -4.61 1.39
CA THR A 25 -4.02 -4.49 2.09
C THR A 25 -3.27 -5.81 2.13
N ILE A 26 -3.95 -6.94 2.40
CA ILE A 26 -3.33 -8.28 2.38
C ILE A 26 -2.81 -8.60 0.97
N ALA A 27 -3.61 -8.31 -0.07
CA ALA A 27 -3.18 -8.52 -1.46
C ALA A 27 -1.94 -7.69 -1.82
N ALA A 28 -1.83 -6.45 -1.34
CA ALA A 28 -0.65 -5.61 -1.54
C ALA A 28 0.59 -6.18 -0.84
N GLU A 29 0.44 -6.70 0.40
CA GLU A 29 1.54 -7.35 1.12
C GLU A 29 2.03 -8.61 0.42
N ILE A 30 1.12 -9.45 -0.11
CA ILE A 30 1.48 -10.64 -0.93
C ILE A 30 2.29 -10.24 -2.16
N LEU A 31 2.04 -9.05 -2.72
CA LEU A 31 2.79 -8.51 -3.86
C LEU A 31 4.13 -7.86 -3.45
N GLY A 32 4.47 -7.82 -2.16
CA GLY A 32 5.70 -7.24 -1.63
C GLY A 32 5.64 -5.72 -1.44
N ILE A 33 4.44 -5.13 -1.44
CA ILE A 33 4.21 -3.70 -1.17
C ILE A 33 3.90 -3.56 0.31
N LYS A 34 4.54 -2.59 0.99
CA LYS A 34 4.19 -2.25 2.37
C LYS A 34 2.76 -1.69 2.39
N ALA A 35 1.85 -2.28 3.15
CA ALA A 35 0.44 -1.88 3.13
C ALA A 35 -0.05 -1.40 4.50
N TYR A 36 -1.00 -0.48 4.52
CA TYR A 36 -1.65 0.00 5.74
C TYR A 36 -3.15 0.11 5.55
N GLN A 37 -3.90 -0.44 6.49
CA GLN A 37 -5.35 -0.30 6.51
C GLN A 37 -5.73 1.06 7.13
N VAL A 38 -6.48 1.86 6.38
CA VAL A 38 -6.98 3.19 6.78
C VAL A 38 -8.44 3.06 7.20
N LYS A 39 -8.73 3.25 8.49
CA LYS A 39 -10.10 3.13 9.03
C LYS A 39 -10.79 4.50 9.12
N LYS A 40 -10.00 5.57 9.22
CA LYS A 40 -10.46 6.96 9.22
C LYS A 40 -9.41 7.87 8.57
N ARG A 41 -9.85 9.05 8.11
CA ARG A 41 -8.98 10.03 7.43
C ARG A 41 -7.69 10.36 8.21
N ASN A 42 -7.79 10.47 9.54
CA ASN A 42 -6.64 10.82 10.37
C ASN A 42 -5.54 9.74 10.39
N ASP A 43 -5.91 8.47 10.15
CA ASP A 43 -4.92 7.38 10.10
C ASP A 43 -3.90 7.63 8.97
N VAL A 44 -4.34 8.20 7.85
CA VAL A 44 -3.45 8.55 6.72
C VAL A 44 -2.35 9.52 7.17
N VAL A 45 -2.71 10.54 7.95
CA VAL A 45 -1.74 11.54 8.45
C VAL A 45 -0.74 10.87 9.37
N ASP A 46 -1.20 10.01 10.29
CA ASP A 46 -0.34 9.30 11.24
C ASP A 46 0.56 8.27 10.54
N ILE A 47 0.08 7.64 9.46
CA ILE A 47 0.85 6.71 8.64
C ILE A 47 1.92 7.45 7.84
N LEU A 48 1.58 8.54 7.15
CA LEU A 48 2.53 9.28 6.32
C LEU A 48 3.68 9.87 7.15
N LYS A 49 3.40 10.35 8.37
CA LYS A 49 4.43 10.81 9.33
C LYS A 49 5.42 9.73 9.79
N LYS A 50 5.09 8.44 9.61
CA LYS A 50 5.97 7.30 9.97
C LYS A 50 6.78 6.78 8.79
N ILE A 51 6.47 7.23 7.57
CA ILE A 51 7.12 6.82 6.33
C ILE A 51 8.16 7.85 5.88
N GLU A 52 8.01 9.10 6.36
CA GLU A 52 9.04 10.16 6.32
C GLU A 52 10.24 9.81 7.23
#